data_AF-F2JJG0-F1
#
_entry.id   AF-F2JJG0-F1
#
_cell.length_a   1.000
_cell.length_b   1.000
_cell.length_c   1.000
_cell.angle_alpha   90.00
_cell.angle_beta   90.00
_cell.angle_gamma   90.00
#
_symmetry.space_group_name_H-M   'P 1'
#
loop_
_entity.id
_entity.type
_entity.pdbx_description
1 polymer ?
#
loop_
_entity_poly.entity_id
_entity_poly.type
_entity_poly.pdbx_seq_one_letter_code
_entity_poly.pdbx_strand_id
1 'polypeptide(L)' 'MAENTQLTGSINEEKNTGTVKLTLDATSKWTLTGDSYLSEFNGDLANITTNGYKLYVNGKLAK' A
#
# COMPACT_ATOMS: atom_id res chain seq x y z
N MET A 1 19.20 -6.73 2.12
CA MET A 1 17.99 -5.90 1.97
C MET A 1 17.08 -6.64 1.02
N ALA A 2 15.76 -6.65 1.24
CA ALA A 2 14.85 -7.52 0.50
C ALA A 2 14.52 -6.92 -0.88
N GLU A 3 15.54 -6.91 -1.75
CA GLU A 3 15.42 -6.54 -3.16
C GLU A 3 14.39 -7.49 -3.83
N ASN A 4 13.46 -6.97 -4.63
CA ASN A 4 12.44 -7.72 -5.39
C ASN A 4 11.20 -8.22 -4.62
N THR A 5 10.88 -7.69 -3.44
CA THR A 5 9.70 -8.17 -2.70
C THR A 5 8.39 -7.88 -3.45
N GLN A 6 7.56 -8.91 -3.63
CA GLN A 6 6.20 -8.76 -4.12
C GLN A 6 5.23 -8.93 -2.96
N LEU A 7 4.54 -7.85 -2.61
CA LEU A 7 3.43 -7.89 -1.68
C LEU A 7 2.15 -8.08 -2.48
N THR A 8 1.37 -9.12 -2.18
CA THR A 8 0.02 -9.28 -2.71
C THR A 8 -0.91 -9.36 -1.51
N GLY A 9 -1.78 -8.38 -1.37
CA GLY A 9 -2.63 -8.27 -0.19
C GLY A 9 -3.17 -6.88 0.00
N SER A 10 -4.00 -6.72 1.01
CA SER A 10 -4.55 -5.45 1.45
C SER A 10 -4.05 -5.13 2.86
N ILE A 11 -3.87 -3.85 3.14
CA ILE A 11 -3.37 -3.38 4.42
C ILE A 11 -4.47 -2.58 5.11
N ASN A 12 -4.77 -2.98 6.35
CA ASN A 12 -5.70 -2.27 7.22
C ASN A 12 -7.11 -2.11 6.63
N GLU A 13 -7.65 -3.17 6.02
CA GLU A 13 -8.99 -3.18 5.40
C GLU A 13 -10.09 -2.71 6.36
N GLU A 14 -9.97 -3.06 7.64
CA GLU A 14 -10.92 -2.72 8.70
C GLU A 14 -10.78 -1.27 9.21
N LYS A 15 -9.84 -0.48 8.68
CA LYS A 15 -9.52 0.88 9.17
C LYS A 15 -9.28 0.91 10.68
N ASN A 16 -8.51 -0.06 11.17
CA ASN A 16 -8.12 -0.10 12.57
C ASN A 16 -7.44 1.21 12.97
N THR A 17 -7.78 1.69 14.17
CA THR A 17 -7.24 2.93 14.74
C THR A 17 -5.79 2.70 15.16
N GLY A 18 -4.86 2.97 14.25
CA GLY A 18 -3.42 2.78 14.46
C GLY A 18 -2.62 3.44 13.34
N THR A 19 -1.35 3.72 13.61
CA THR A 19 -0.46 4.28 12.60
C THR A 19 0.09 3.15 11.74
N VAL A 20 -0.35 3.07 10.48
CA VAL A 20 0.14 2.07 9.53
C VAL A 20 1.06 2.74 8.52
N LYS A 21 2.34 2.37 8.54
CA LYS A 21 3.36 2.91 7.63
C LYS A 21 3.86 1.80 6.71
N LEU A 22 3.93 2.10 5.42
CA LEU A 22 4.53 1.19 4.44
C LEU A 22 5.67 1.91 3.71
N THR A 23 6.82 1.27 3.65
CA THR A 23 7.94 1.69 2.81
C THR A 23 8.09 0.67 1.68
N LEU A 24 7.98 1.15 0.44
CA LEU A 24 8.12 0.35 -0.77
C LEU A 24 9.31 0.90 -1.55
N ASP A 25 10.38 0.12 -1.64
CA ASP A 25 11.52 0.47 -2.48
C ASP A 25 11.17 0.40 -3.98
N ALA A 26 12.08 0.92 -4.82
CA ALA A 26 11.88 1.00 -6.27
C ALA A 26 11.79 -0.36 -6.97
N THR A 27 12.30 -1.44 -6.36
CA THR A 27 12.30 -2.79 -6.94
C THR A 27 11.10 -3.64 -6.50
N SER A 28 10.48 -3.24 -5.39
CA SER A 28 9.36 -3.93 -4.78
C SER A 28 8.05 -3.53 -5.43
N LYS A 29 7.10 -4.47 -5.46
CA LYS A 29 5.75 -4.26 -6.02
C LYS A 29 4.68 -4.60 -5.01
N TRP A 30 3.57 -3.87 -5.07
CA TRP A 30 2.39 -4.18 -4.27
C TRP A 30 1.15 -4.33 -5.14
N THR A 31 0.55 -5.50 -5.14
CA THR A 31 -0.75 -5.76 -5.78
C THR A 31 -1.84 -5.76 -4.72
N LEU A 32 -2.78 -4.83 -4.82
CA LEU A 32 -3.92 -4.74 -3.92
C LEU A 32 -4.90 -5.88 -4.21
N THR A 33 -5.41 -6.50 -3.15
CA THR A 33 -6.52 -7.45 -3.19
C THR A 33 -7.77 -6.92 -2.48
N GLY A 34 -7.69 -5.70 -1.95
CA GLY A 34 -8.73 -5.02 -1.18
C GLY A 34 -8.36 -3.55 -0.97
N ASP A 35 -9.35 -2.75 -0.58
CA ASP A 35 -9.13 -1.34 -0.23
C ASP A 35 -8.17 -1.24 0.96
N SER A 36 -7.12 -0.43 0.81
CA SER A 36 -6.03 -0.36 1.80
C SER A 36 -5.91 1.03 2.40
N TYR A 37 -5.59 1.09 3.70
CA TYR A 37 -5.59 2.32 4.50
C TYR A 37 -4.28 2.49 5.25
N LEU A 38 -3.43 3.38 4.75
CA LEU A 38 -2.16 3.74 5.35
C LEU A 38 -2.25 5.11 6.02
N SER A 39 -1.49 5.30 7.09
CA SER A 39 -1.22 6.61 7.66
C SER A 39 -0.08 7.30 6.91
N GLU A 40 0.91 6.52 6.46
CA GLU A 40 2.09 7.03 5.75
C GLU A 40 2.55 6.01 4.70
N PHE A 41 2.90 6.50 3.52
CA PHE A 41 3.44 5.69 2.44
C PHE A 41 4.73 6.33 1.93
N ASN A 42 5.83 5.57 1.96
CA ASN A 42 7.14 5.98 1.47
C ASN A 42 7.54 5.07 0.30
N GLY A 43 7.32 5.51 -0.92
CA GLY A 43 7.62 4.72 -2.12
C GLY A 43 6.98 5.33 -3.37
N ASP A 44 7.05 4.59 -4.48
CA ASP A 44 6.43 5.01 -5.74
C ASP A 44 5.06 4.33 -5.93
N LEU A 45 4.02 5.14 -6.17
CA LEU A 45 2.68 4.66 -6.51
C LEU A 45 2.61 3.97 -7.88
N ALA A 46 3.62 4.12 -8.73
CA ALA A 46 3.77 3.36 -9.98
C ALA A 46 4.03 1.87 -9.71
N ASN A 47 4.63 1.53 -8.57
CA ASN A 47 4.89 0.15 -8.15
C ASN A 47 3.67 -0.52 -7.50
N ILE A 48 2.55 0.18 -7.41
CA ILE A 48 1.29 -0.33 -6.86
C ILE A 48 0.30 -0.65 -7.98
N THR A 49 -0.14 -1.90 -8.04
CA THR A 49 -1.22 -2.36 -8.91
C THR A 49 -2.50 -2.44 -8.09
N THR A 50 -3.46 -1.56 -8.38
CA THR A 50 -4.71 -1.47 -7.60
C THR A 50 -5.66 -2.63 -7.83
N ASN A 51 -5.58 -3.30 -8.99
CA ASN A 51 -6.44 -4.44 -9.33
C ASN A 51 -7.94 -4.17 -9.08
N GLY A 52 -8.39 -2.92 -9.27
CA GLY A 52 -9.78 -2.48 -9.05
C GLY A 52 -10.09 -1.90 -7.66
N TYR A 53 -9.15 -1.95 -6.72
CA TYR A 53 -9.26 -1.41 -5.36
C TYR A 53 -8.64 -0.02 -5.21
N LYS A 54 -8.77 0.56 -4.03
CA LYS A 54 -8.27 1.91 -3.73
C LYS A 54 -7.24 1.90 -2.62
N LEU A 55 -6.23 2.73 -2.77
CA LEU A 55 -5.29 3.03 -1.70
C LEU A 55 -5.61 4.39 -1.09
N TYR A 56 -5.78 4.42 0.23
CA TYR A 56 -5.91 5.64 0.99
C TYR A 56 -4.67 5.86 1.84
N VAL A 57 -4.07 7.05 1.75
CA VAL A 57 -2.95 7.47 2.59
C VAL A 57 -3.37 8.70 3.38
N ASN A 58 -3.24 8.62 4.71
CA ASN A 58 -3.68 9.65 5.65
C ASN A 58 -5.16 10.05 5.42
N GLY A 59 -6.01 9.05 5.17
CA GLY A 59 -7.45 9.23 4.92
C GLY A 59 -7.82 9.81 3.54
N LYS A 60 -6.85 10.04 2.64
CA LYS A 60 -7.09 10.57 1.30
C LYS A 60 -6.81 9.52 0.24
N LEU A 61 -7.61 9.49 -0.83
CA LEU A 61 -7.38 8.61 -1.96
C LEU A 61 -6.03 8.96 -2.61
N ALA A 62 -5.13 7.98 -2.66
CA ALA A 62 -3.81 8.09 -3.26
C ALA A 62 -3.72 7.38 -4.62
N LYS A 63 -4.46 6.27 -4.79
CA LYS A 63 -4.48 5.46 -6.03
C LYS A 63 -5.80 4.74 -6.20
#